data_AF-A0A1J9W2F6-F1
#
_entry.id   AF-A0A1J9W2F6-F1
#
_cell.length_a   1.000
_cell.length_b   1.000
_cell.length_c   1.000
_cell.angle_alpha   90.00
_cell.angle_beta   90.00
_cell.angle_gamma   90.00
#
_symmetry.space_group_name_H-M   'P 1'
#
loop_
_entity.id
_entity.type
_entity.pdbx_description
1 polymer ?
#
loop_
_entity_poly.entity_id
_entity_poly.type
_entity_poly.pdbx_seq_one_letter_code
_entity_poly.pdbx_strand_id
1 'polypeptide(L)'
;MNKMIWNREELWQGCMLASIAHAINVARYPEFAHKQSWDGFNYNVQDSSGTRGTITFHPSYLVAAFRDENNERASDYKDALEYFKDSPEEVKELATDETLQYLLEDINGETVPIITAAFWGTGEEIYSQEEFDEMIDNGGFLLERQAMDIETQ
;
A
#
# COMPACT_ATOMS: atom_id res chain seq x y z
N MET A 1 -14.55 -8.80 7.39
CA MET A 1 -13.76 -8.63 6.16
C MET A 1 -14.66 -8.14 5.04
N ASN A 2 -14.29 -7.03 4.43
CA ASN A 2 -15.07 -6.29 3.46
C ASN A 2 -14.42 -6.40 2.09
N LYS A 3 -15.22 -6.59 1.04
CA LYS A 3 -14.73 -6.67 -0.34
C LYS A 3 -14.48 -5.25 -0.86
N MET A 4 -13.31 -5.03 -1.43
CA MET A 4 -12.93 -3.74 -2.03
C MET A 4 -13.42 -3.67 -3.49
N ILE A 5 -13.57 -2.45 -4.01
CA ILE A 5 -13.98 -2.22 -5.40
C ILE A 5 -12.85 -2.42 -6.42
N TRP A 6 -11.61 -2.51 -5.95
CA TRP A 6 -10.44 -2.70 -6.79
C TRP A 6 -10.21 -4.16 -7.14
N ASN A 7 -9.56 -4.39 -8.28
CA ASN A 7 -8.98 -5.69 -8.61
C ASN A 7 -7.47 -5.59 -8.85
N ARG A 8 -6.83 -6.76 -8.81
CA ARG A 8 -5.37 -6.88 -8.87
C ARG A 8 -4.77 -6.34 -10.17
N GLU A 9 -5.39 -6.68 -11.30
CA GLU A 9 -4.83 -6.36 -12.62
C GLU A 9 -4.86 -4.86 -12.88
N GLU A 10 -5.99 -4.21 -12.60
CA GLU A 10 -6.14 -2.75 -12.72
C GLU A 10 -5.13 -2.01 -11.82
N LEU A 11 -5.01 -2.41 -10.55
CA LEU A 11 -4.05 -1.81 -9.64
C LEU A 11 -2.61 -1.98 -10.13
N TRP A 12 -2.24 -3.17 -10.62
CA TRP A 12 -0.90 -3.41 -11.15
C TRP A 12 -0.61 -2.54 -12.37
N GLN A 13 -1.53 -2.50 -13.33
CA GLN A 13 -1.41 -1.67 -14.54
C GLN A 13 -1.33 -0.18 -14.18
N GLY A 14 -2.13 0.26 -13.20
CA GLY A 14 -2.11 1.61 -12.66
C GLY A 14 -0.77 1.99 -12.01
N CYS A 15 -0.21 1.10 -11.18
CA CYS A 15 1.11 1.31 -10.58
C CYS A 15 2.21 1.38 -11.65
N MET A 16 2.14 0.53 -12.68
CA MET A 16 3.06 0.57 -13.82
C MET A 16 2.96 1.89 -14.59
N LEU A 17 1.76 2.35 -14.91
CA LEU A 17 1.56 3.62 -15.60
C LEU A 17 2.04 4.81 -14.77
N ALA A 18 1.71 4.83 -13.48
CA ALA A 18 2.18 5.84 -12.55
C ALA A 18 3.72 5.90 -12.52
N SER A 19 4.38 4.74 -12.54
CA SER A 19 5.84 4.63 -12.55
C SER A 19 6.46 5.19 -13.83
N ILE A 20 5.85 4.92 -14.99
CA ILE A 20 6.31 5.48 -16.28
C ILE A 20 6.18 7.01 -16.27
N ALA A 21 5.00 7.52 -15.88
CA ALA A 21 4.77 8.96 -15.77
C ALA A 21 5.73 9.60 -14.76
N HIS A 22 6.00 8.92 -13.65
CA HIS A 22 6.94 9.35 -12.63
C HIS A 22 8.37 9.45 -13.18
N ALA A 23 8.86 8.44 -13.90
CA ALA A 23 10.19 8.45 -14.48
C ALA A 23 10.41 9.62 -15.46
N ILE A 24 9.39 9.94 -16.28
CA ILE A 24 9.41 11.12 -17.17
C ILE A 24 9.46 12.41 -16.34
N ASN A 25 8.67 12.50 -15.27
CA ASN A 25 8.64 13.67 -14.41
C ASN A 25 9.98 13.87 -13.67
N VAL A 26 10.60 12.79 -13.17
CA VAL A 26 11.90 12.82 -12.48
C VAL A 26 13.02 13.30 -13.39
N ALA A 27 12.97 12.98 -14.70
CA ALA A 27 13.93 13.53 -15.65
C ALA A 27 13.91 15.06 -15.72
N ARG A 28 12.77 15.68 -15.37
CA ARG A 28 12.61 17.13 -15.30
C ARG A 28 12.75 17.69 -13.87
N TYR A 29 12.34 16.92 -12.87
CA TYR A 29 12.29 17.29 -11.45
C TYR A 29 12.88 16.17 -10.59
N PRO A 30 14.22 16.05 -10.53
CA PRO A 30 14.90 14.96 -9.84
C PRO A 30 14.59 14.89 -8.33
N GLU A 31 14.20 16.00 -7.72
CA GLU A 31 13.81 16.11 -6.31
C GLU A 31 12.57 15.28 -5.95
N PHE A 32 11.84 14.74 -6.92
CA PHE A 32 10.71 13.85 -6.69
C PHE A 32 11.06 12.36 -6.79
N ALA A 33 12.30 11.99 -7.07
CA ALA A 33 12.69 10.60 -7.33
C ALA A 33 12.36 9.62 -6.18
N HIS A 34 12.22 10.11 -4.95
CA HIS A 34 11.87 9.30 -3.78
C HIS A 34 10.37 9.00 -3.66
N LYS A 35 9.51 9.58 -4.51
CA LYS A 35 8.05 9.44 -4.37
C LYS A 35 7.51 8.08 -4.81
N GLN A 36 8.15 7.41 -5.77
CA GLN A 36 7.74 6.10 -6.23
C GLN A 36 8.96 5.25 -6.53
N SER A 37 8.89 3.96 -6.18
CA SER A 37 9.93 3.01 -6.52
C SER A 37 9.36 1.59 -6.66
N TRP A 38 10.14 0.73 -7.31
CA TRP A 38 9.93 -0.70 -7.33
C TRP A 38 11.15 -1.38 -6.72
N ASP A 39 10.90 -2.37 -5.88
CA ASP A 39 11.90 -3.29 -5.35
C ASP A 39 11.36 -4.71 -5.47
N GLY A 40 11.90 -5.47 -6.43
CA GLY A 40 11.33 -6.76 -6.81
C GLY A 40 9.86 -6.64 -7.24
N PHE A 41 8.97 -7.28 -6.49
CA PHE A 41 7.53 -7.24 -6.69
C PHE A 41 6.80 -6.26 -5.75
N ASN A 42 7.55 -5.43 -5.02
CA ASN A 42 7.02 -4.39 -4.12
C ASN A 42 7.00 -3.04 -4.84
N TYR A 43 5.82 -2.45 -4.97
CA TYR A 43 5.62 -1.07 -5.40
C TYR A 43 5.50 -0.17 -4.17
N ASN A 44 6.35 0.84 -4.08
CA ASN A 44 6.35 1.79 -2.98
C ASN A 44 5.94 3.17 -3.48
N VAL A 45 5.10 3.87 -2.71
CA VAL A 45 4.61 5.22 -3.03
C VAL A 45 4.54 6.08 -1.78
N GLN A 46 4.88 7.37 -1.91
CA GLN A 46 4.71 8.36 -0.84
C GLN A 46 4.37 9.75 -1.39
N ASP A 47 3.74 10.58 -0.56
CA ASP A 47 3.28 11.93 -0.95
C ASP A 47 4.29 13.06 -0.63
N SER A 48 5.31 12.77 0.19
CA SER A 48 6.24 13.74 0.82
C SER A 48 5.61 14.60 1.94
N SER A 49 4.41 14.25 2.39
CA SER A 49 3.63 14.94 3.42
C SER A 49 3.30 14.05 4.63
N GLY A 50 3.91 12.87 4.71
CA GLY A 50 3.76 11.94 5.83
C GLY A 50 3.01 10.66 5.48
N THR A 51 2.56 10.49 4.23
CA THR A 51 1.89 9.26 3.83
C THR A 51 2.81 8.42 2.97
N ARG A 52 2.93 7.14 3.31
CA ARG A 52 3.65 6.13 2.53
C ARG A 52 2.87 4.82 2.48
N GLY A 53 3.06 4.07 1.41
CA GLY A 53 2.43 2.78 1.22
C GLY A 53 3.27 1.86 0.36
N THR A 54 3.06 0.57 0.59
CA THR A 54 3.69 -0.51 -0.17
C THR A 54 2.62 -1.47 -0.64
N ILE A 55 2.72 -1.89 -1.90
CA ILE A 55 1.92 -2.98 -2.48
C ILE A 55 2.86 -4.08 -2.95
N THR A 56 2.66 -5.29 -2.44
CA THR A 56 3.37 -6.51 -2.80
C THR A 56 2.54 -7.32 -3.80
N PHE A 57 3.03 -7.43 -5.04
CA PHE A 57 2.38 -8.17 -6.13
C PHE A 57 2.92 -9.61 -6.26
N HIS A 58 2.76 -10.43 -5.22
CA HIS A 58 3.16 -11.85 -5.27
C HIS A 58 2.28 -12.65 -6.26
N PRO A 59 2.75 -13.69 -6.97
CA PRO A 59 1.95 -14.41 -7.96
C PRO A 59 0.59 -14.92 -7.47
N SER A 60 0.51 -15.36 -6.21
CA SER A 60 -0.74 -15.89 -5.61
C SER A 60 -1.57 -14.85 -4.86
N TYR A 61 -0.93 -13.79 -4.37
CA TYR A 61 -1.54 -12.85 -3.42
C TYR A 61 -1.16 -11.41 -3.72
N LEU A 62 -2.06 -10.51 -3.40
CA LEU A 62 -1.81 -9.07 -3.35
C LEU A 62 -1.85 -8.67 -1.88
N VAL A 63 -0.85 -7.92 -1.42
CA VAL A 63 -0.85 -7.39 -0.05
C VAL A 63 -0.46 -5.93 -0.11
N ALA A 64 -1.20 -5.06 0.56
CA ALA A 64 -0.89 -3.65 0.65
C ALA A 64 -1.06 -3.15 2.07
N ALA A 65 -0.17 -2.25 2.47
CA ALA A 65 -0.24 -1.56 3.73
C ALA A 65 0.16 -0.10 3.55
N PHE A 66 -0.44 0.76 4.36
CA PHE A 66 -0.26 2.19 4.31
C PHE A 66 -0.03 2.73 5.70
N ARG A 67 0.70 3.84 5.75
CA ARG A 67 0.80 4.67 6.93
C ARG A 67 0.64 6.13 6.54
N ASP A 68 -0.24 6.81 7.25
CA ASP A 68 -0.38 8.26 7.24
C ASP A 68 0.00 8.84 8.60
N GLU A 69 1.10 9.59 8.69
CA GLU A 69 1.52 10.28 9.92
C GLU A 69 0.48 11.30 10.43
N ASN A 70 -0.41 11.78 9.56
CA ASN A 70 -1.45 12.75 9.93
C ASN A 70 -2.71 12.07 10.50
N ASN A 71 -2.76 10.73 10.47
CA ASN A 71 -3.85 9.95 11.02
C ASN A 71 -3.60 9.63 12.50
N GLU A 72 -4.63 9.73 13.34
CA GLU A 72 -4.53 9.45 14.79
C GLU A 72 -4.01 8.03 15.08
N ARG A 73 -4.27 7.07 14.18
CA ARG A 73 -3.79 5.67 14.29
C ARG A 73 -2.29 5.53 14.20
N ALA A 74 -1.58 6.46 13.55
CA ALA A 74 -0.11 6.41 13.51
C ALA A 74 0.51 6.59 14.91
N SER A 75 -0.24 7.19 15.85
CA SER A 75 0.17 7.35 17.25
C SER A 75 -0.40 6.28 18.20
N ASP A 76 -1.45 5.56 17.78
CA ASP A 76 -2.08 4.50 18.57
C ASP A 76 -1.54 3.14 18.13
N TYR A 77 -0.50 2.67 18.83
CA TYR A 77 0.16 1.41 18.48
C TYR A 77 -0.84 0.25 18.45
N LYS A 78 -0.97 -0.35 17.27
CA LYS A 78 -1.71 -1.57 17.01
C LYS A 78 -0.81 -2.53 16.23
N ASP A 79 -0.82 -3.80 16.62
CA ASP A 79 -0.11 -4.84 15.86
C ASP A 79 -0.61 -4.82 14.40
N ALA A 80 0.31 -4.64 13.46
CA ALA A 80 -0.01 -4.57 12.03
C ALA A 80 -0.71 -5.84 11.53
N LEU A 81 -0.44 -7.01 12.12
CA LEU A 81 -1.07 -8.26 11.72
C LEU A 81 -2.57 -8.33 12.06
N GLU A 82 -3.06 -7.47 12.96
CA GLU A 82 -4.50 -7.35 13.23
C GLU A 82 -5.30 -6.86 12.01
N TYR A 83 -4.65 -6.15 11.07
CA TYR A 83 -5.26 -5.78 9.79
C TYR A 83 -5.38 -6.96 8.82
N PHE A 84 -4.73 -8.08 9.12
CA PHE A 84 -4.72 -9.30 8.33
C PHE A 84 -5.28 -10.51 9.10
N LYS A 85 -5.98 -10.30 10.23
CA LYS A 85 -6.41 -11.37 11.15
C LYS A 85 -7.25 -12.49 10.50
N ASP A 86 -8.12 -12.14 9.54
CA ASP A 86 -8.98 -13.10 8.83
C ASP A 86 -8.37 -13.59 7.50
N SER A 87 -7.13 -13.21 7.20
CA SER A 87 -6.44 -13.64 5.98
C SER A 87 -5.78 -15.03 6.15
N PRO A 88 -5.51 -15.75 5.05
CA PRO A 88 -4.66 -16.94 5.05
C PRO A 88 -3.31 -16.67 5.71
N GLU A 89 -2.69 -17.70 6.27
CA GLU A 89 -1.40 -17.54 6.94
C GLU A 89 -0.30 -17.09 5.98
N GLU A 90 -0.35 -17.58 4.73
CA GLU A 90 0.56 -17.19 3.66
C GLU A 90 0.49 -15.69 3.34
N VAL A 91 -0.66 -15.05 3.57
CA VAL A 91 -0.82 -13.60 3.40
C VAL A 91 -0.16 -12.85 4.55
N LYS A 92 -0.26 -13.34 5.78
CA LYS A 92 0.42 -12.74 6.93
C LYS A 92 1.93 -12.89 6.83
N GLU A 93 2.42 -14.07 6.45
CA GLU A 93 3.83 -14.30 6.17
C GLU A 93 4.34 -13.35 5.09
N LEU A 94 3.62 -13.25 3.96
CA LEU A 94 3.97 -12.33 2.89
C LEU A 94 3.94 -10.86 3.34
N ALA A 95 2.96 -10.47 4.15
CA ALA A 95 2.89 -9.12 4.71
C ALA A 95 4.13 -8.84 5.58
N THR A 96 4.49 -9.75 6.47
CA THR A 96 5.65 -9.62 7.36
C THR A 96 6.96 -9.58 6.60
N ASP A 97 7.17 -10.51 5.65
CA ASP A 97 8.46 -10.67 4.97
C ASP A 97 8.70 -9.60 3.91
N GLU A 98 7.64 -9.02 3.34
CA GLU A 98 7.74 -8.11 2.20
C GLU A 98 7.07 -6.76 2.47
N THR A 99 5.74 -6.72 2.56
CA THR A 99 4.98 -5.45 2.55
C THR A 99 5.31 -4.54 3.73
N LEU A 100 5.35 -5.10 4.94
CA LEU A 100 5.51 -4.35 6.19
C LEU A 100 6.95 -3.88 6.43
N GLN A 101 7.94 -4.45 5.74
CA GLN A 101 9.36 -4.08 5.89
C GLN A 101 9.65 -2.63 5.48
N TYR A 102 8.77 -2.01 4.68
CA TYR A 102 8.89 -0.62 4.26
C TYR A 102 8.19 0.38 5.20
N LEU A 103 7.49 -0.13 6.23
CA LEU A 103 6.67 0.64 7.17
C LEU A 103 7.14 0.51 8.62
N LEU A 104 8.37 0.05 8.82
CA LEU A 104 9.00 -0.13 10.12
C LEU A 104 9.32 1.20 10.81
N GLU A 105 9.15 1.22 12.13
CA GLU A 105 9.58 2.28 13.03
C GLU A 105 10.34 1.73 14.22
N ASP A 106 11.18 2.57 14.79
CA ASP A 106 11.73 2.35 16.13
C ASP A 106 10.77 2.93 17.18
N ILE A 107 10.13 2.05 17.94
CA ILE A 107 9.36 2.41 19.12
C ILE A 107 10.06 1.84 20.34
N ASN A 108 10.62 2.72 21.17
CA ASN A 108 11.32 2.34 22.40
C ASN A 108 12.46 1.31 22.20
N GLY A 109 13.15 1.36 21.06
CA GLY A 109 14.24 0.44 20.70
C GLY A 109 13.78 -0.87 20.07
N GLU A 110 12.49 -1.02 19.79
CA GLU A 110 11.91 -2.15 19.06
C GLU A 110 11.53 -1.70 17.64
N THR A 111 12.00 -2.43 16.63
CA THR A 111 11.66 -2.16 15.23
C THR A 111 10.38 -2.91 14.86
N VAL A 112 9.27 -2.18 14.73
CA VAL A 112 7.94 -2.74 14.47
C VAL A 112 7.24 -2.00 13.33
N PRO A 113 6.41 -2.68 12.52
CA PRO A 113 5.62 -2.01 11.49
C PRO A 113 4.47 -1.22 12.11
N ILE A 114 4.32 0.04 11.67
CA ILE A 114 3.18 0.90 12.04
C ILE A 114 2.39 1.22 10.79
N ILE A 115 1.11 0.86 10.80
CA ILE A 115 0.21 1.01 9.66
C ILE A 115 -1.11 1.61 10.12
N THR A 116 -1.76 2.33 9.22
CA THR A 116 -3.04 2.99 9.46
C THR A 116 -4.17 2.33 8.67
N ALA A 117 -3.83 1.73 7.52
CA ALA A 117 -4.72 0.97 6.66
C ALA A 117 -3.99 -0.20 5.99
N ALA A 118 -4.74 -1.24 5.62
CA ALA A 118 -4.23 -2.32 4.78
C ALA A 118 -5.35 -3.06 4.03
N PHE A 119 -4.96 -3.74 2.96
CA PHE A 119 -5.80 -4.71 2.28
C PHE A 119 -4.97 -5.88 1.77
N TRP A 120 -5.63 -6.99 1.50
CA TRP A 120 -5.02 -8.14 0.83
C TRP A 120 -5.99 -8.71 -0.19
N GLY A 121 -5.50 -9.49 -1.13
CA GLY A 121 -6.35 -10.07 -2.15
C GLY A 121 -5.75 -11.31 -2.78
N THR A 122 -6.60 -11.98 -3.54
CA THR A 122 -6.22 -13.04 -4.46
C THR A 122 -6.20 -12.47 -5.88
N GLY A 123 -5.94 -13.30 -6.90
CA GLY A 123 -5.97 -12.86 -8.30
C GLY A 123 -7.28 -12.19 -8.73
N GLU A 124 -8.40 -12.48 -8.06
CA GLU A 124 -9.74 -12.01 -8.46
C GLU A 124 -10.36 -10.98 -7.52
N GLU A 125 -10.12 -11.10 -6.21
CA GLU A 125 -10.83 -10.31 -5.19
C GLU A 125 -9.89 -9.73 -4.15
N ILE A 126 -10.16 -8.48 -3.77
CA ILE A 126 -9.43 -7.73 -2.74
C ILE A 126 -10.34 -7.50 -1.53
N TYR A 127 -9.74 -7.56 -0.35
CA TYR A 127 -10.38 -7.55 0.94
C TYR A 127 -9.64 -6.64 1.93
N SER A 128 -10.39 -5.93 2.77
CA SER A 128 -9.86 -5.21 3.93
C SER A 128 -10.64 -5.58 5.19
N GLN A 129 -10.03 -5.32 6.35
CA GLN A 129 -10.75 -5.35 7.63
C GLN A 129 -11.66 -4.13 7.80
N GLU A 130 -11.41 -3.07 7.03
CA GLU A 130 -12.10 -1.79 7.08
C GLU A 130 -13.09 -1.67 5.92
N GLU A 131 -14.05 -0.75 6.02
CA GLU A 131 -14.86 -0.35 4.87
C GLU A 131 -13.99 0.41 3.86
N PHE A 132 -14.42 0.44 2.58
CA PHE A 132 -13.61 1.04 1.52
C PHE A 132 -13.26 2.52 1.80
N ASP A 133 -14.26 3.34 2.15
CA ASP A 133 -14.05 4.77 2.42
C ASP A 133 -13.11 4.98 3.62
N GLU A 134 -13.25 4.16 4.66
CA GLU A 134 -12.37 4.21 5.85
C GLU A 134 -10.93 3.84 5.49
N MET A 135 -10.73 2.79 4.69
CA MET A 135 -9.41 2.36 4.21
C MET A 135 -8.74 3.45 3.36
N ILE A 136 -9.52 4.15 2.52
CA ILE A 136 -9.04 5.30 1.74
C ILE A 136 -8.59 6.44 2.65
N ASP A 137 -9.45 6.86 3.58
CA ASP A 137 -9.17 7.97 4.52
C ASP A 137 -7.96 7.68 5.41
N ASN A 138 -7.69 6.41 5.69
CA ASN A 138 -6.56 5.99 6.53
C ASN A 138 -5.25 5.76 5.75
N GLY A 139 -5.14 6.24 4.51
CA GLY A 139 -3.91 6.23 3.73
C GLY A 139 -4.03 5.53 2.36
N GLY A 140 -5.11 4.77 2.15
CA GLY A 140 -5.40 4.14 0.86
C GLY A 140 -5.57 5.13 -0.28
N PHE A 141 -5.84 6.42 0.02
CA PHE A 141 -5.92 7.50 -0.98
C PHE A 141 -4.67 7.62 -1.85
N LEU A 142 -3.50 7.13 -1.38
CA LEU A 142 -2.27 7.08 -2.18
C LEU A 142 -2.44 6.32 -3.49
N LEU A 143 -3.42 5.42 -3.57
CA LEU A 143 -3.71 4.60 -4.74
C LEU A 143 -4.80 5.14 -5.64
N GLU A 144 -5.49 6.24 -5.28
CA GLU A 144 -6.57 6.79 -6.11
C GLU A 144 -6.12 7.03 -7.54
N ARG A 145 -4.91 7.59 -7.74
CA ARG A 145 -4.36 7.84 -9.08
C ARG A 145 -4.03 6.56 -9.84
N GLN A 146 -3.58 5.52 -9.14
CA GLN A 146 -3.28 4.22 -9.73
C GLN A 146 -4.58 3.46 -10.06
N ALA A 147 -5.65 3.70 -9.30
CA ALA A 147 -6.96 3.09 -9.52
C ALA A 147 -7.86 3.90 -10.47
N MET A 148 -7.40 5.04 -11.01
CA MET A 148 -8.17 5.79 -12.01
C MET A 148 -8.23 4.99 -13.31
N ASP A 149 -9.45 4.77 -13.80
CA ASP A 149 -9.66 4.30 -15.16
C ASP A 149 -8.97 5.26 -16.15
N ILE A 150 -8.20 4.69 -17.07
CA ILE A 150 -7.77 5.44 -18.24
C ILE A 150 -9.02 5.62 -19.07
N GLU A 151 -9.66 6.80 -18.98
CA GLU A 151 -10.75 7.16 -19.87
C GLU A 151 -10.27 6.97 -21.32
N THR A 152 -10.68 5.86 -21.94
CA THR A 152 -10.58 5.68 -23.38
C THR A 152 -11.63 6.60 -23.99
N GLN A 153 -11.21 7.79 -24.41
CA GLN A 153 -12.00 8.66 -25.28
C GLN A 153 -12.36 7.97 -26.60
#